data_AF-A0A6L9A9G2-F1
#
_entry.id   AF-A0A6L9A9G2-F1
#
_cell.length_a   1.000
_cell.length_b   1.000
_cell.length_c   1.000
_cell.angle_alpha   90.00
_cell.angle_beta   90.00
_cell.angle_gamma   90.00
#
_symmetry.space_group_name_H-M   'P 1'
#
loop_
_entity.id
_entity.type
_entity.pdbx_description
1 polymer ?
#
loop_
_entity_poly.entity_id
_entity_poly.type
_entity_poly.pdbx_seq_one_letter_code
_entity_poly.pdbx_strand_id
1 'polypeptide(L)' 'MTTKDRIQSRLNRSKRYVFTRDDFRDIAGYDQVGRALRTLVNEGKLMKVGYGVYT' A
#
# COMPACT_ATOMS: atom_id res chain seq x y z
N MET A 1 -3.31 11.02 -11.57
CA MET A 1 -3.19 10.36 -10.25
C MET A 1 -2.86 8.89 -10.48
N THR A 2 -1.74 8.40 -9.94
CA THR A 2 -1.27 7.02 -10.12
C THR A 2 -1.87 6.06 -9.10
N THR A 3 -1.72 4.75 -9.30
CA THR A 3 -2.08 3.72 -8.29
C THR A 3 -1.39 3.98 -6.95
N LYS A 4 -0.11 4.37 -6.97
CA LYS A 4 0.66 4.72 -5.78
C LYS A 4 0.05 5.91 -5.04
N ASP A 5 -0.34 6.96 -5.75
CA ASP A 5 -0.94 8.16 -5.14
C ASP A 5 -2.27 7.83 -4.46
N ARG A 6 -3.09 6.98 -5.09
CA ARG A 6 -4.36 6.51 -4.51
C ARG A 6 -4.13 5.69 -3.24
N ILE A 7 -3.16 4.77 -3.27
CA ILE A 7 -2.78 3.96 -2.11
C ILE A 7 -2.26 4.84 -0.97
N GLN A 8 -1.33 5.76 -1.25
CA GLN A 8 -0.79 6.69 -0.26
C GLN A 8 -1.89 7.56 0.36
N SER A 9 -2.80 8.08 -0.46
CA SER A 9 -3.93 8.88 0.04
C SER A 9 -4.81 8.07 1.00
N ARG A 10 -5.04 6.78 0.70
CA ARG A 10 -5.81 5.90 1.58
C ARG A 10 -5.07 5.56 2.88
N LEU A 11 -3.77 5.30 2.80
CA LEU A 11 -2.93 5.11 3.99
C LEU A 11 -3.02 6.33 4.92
N ASN A 12 -2.83 7.53 4.37
CA ASN A 12 -2.85 8.78 5.14
C ASN A 12 -4.21 9.11 5.77
N ARG A 13 -5.32 8.67 5.15
CA ARG A 13 -6.69 8.90 5.62
C ARG A 13 -7.22 7.80 6.55
N SER A 14 -6.54 6.65 6.58
CA SER A 14 -6.95 5.50 7.37
C SER A 14 -6.60 5.72 8.84
N LYS A 15 -7.52 5.32 9.73
CA LYS A 15 -7.24 5.20 11.17
C LYS A 15 -6.54 3.89 11.55
N ARG A 16 -6.50 2.93 10.60
CA ARG A 16 -5.78 1.66 10.76
C ARG A 16 -4.31 1.86 10.43
N TYR A 17 -3.43 1.16 11.14
CA TYR A 17 -1.98 1.18 10.90
C TYR A 17 -1.47 -0.06 10.16
N VAL A 18 -2.25 -1.14 10.13
CA VAL A 18 -1.85 -2.39 9.50
C VAL A 18 -2.67 -2.61 8.24
N PHE A 19 -1.99 -2.92 7.14
CA PHE A 19 -2.59 -3.11 5.82
C PHE A 19 -2.07 -4.37 5.14
N THR A 20 -2.92 -4.93 4.30
CA THR A 20 -2.64 -6.03 3.39
C THR A 20 -2.84 -5.58 1.95
N ARG A 21 -2.45 -6.41 0.99
CA ARG A 21 -2.70 -6.10 -0.44
C ARG A 21 -4.19 -6.04 -0.76
N ASP A 22 -5.00 -6.83 -0.08
CA ASP A 22 -6.45 -6.92 -0.32
C ASP A 22 -7.19 -5.64 0.05
N ASP A 23 -6.65 -4.84 0.97
CA ASP A 23 -7.18 -3.52 1.34
C ASP A 23 -7.15 -2.51 0.17
N PHE A 24 -6.44 -2.83 -0.93
CA PHE A 24 -6.29 -1.99 -2.10
C PHE A 24 -6.81 -2.64 -3.40
N ARG A 25 -7.54 -3.76 -3.31
CA ARG A 25 -8.07 -4.47 -4.49
C ARG A 25 -9.04 -3.65 -5.33
N ASP A 26 -9.68 -2.63 -4.74
CA ASP A 26 -10.56 -1.67 -5.42
C ASP A 26 -9.78 -0.58 -6.19
N ILE A 27 -8.48 -0.44 -5.93
CA ILE A 27 -7.64 0.55 -6.60
C ILE A 27 -7.06 -0.01 -7.89
N ALA A 28 -6.51 -1.23 -7.84
CA ALA A 28 -5.75 -1.83 -8.93
C ALA A 28 -5.60 -3.35 -8.76
N GLY A 29 -5.13 -4.02 -9.81
CA GLY A 29 -4.83 -5.46 -9.75
C GLY A 29 -3.66 -5.79 -8.81
N TYR A 30 -3.57 -7.06 -8.41
CA TYR A 30 -2.61 -7.56 -7.41
C TYR A 30 -1.16 -7.12 -7.66
N ASP A 31 -0.68 -7.23 -8.91
CA ASP A 31 0.69 -6.85 -9.27
C ASP A 31 0.93 -5.34 -9.26
N GLN A 32 -0.08 -4.55 -9.60
CA GLN A 32 0.00 -3.09 -9.56
C GLN A 32 0.02 -2.59 -8.11
N VAL A 33 -0.82 -3.17 -7.25
CA VAL A 33 -0.80 -2.91 -5.80
C VAL A 33 0.55 -3.31 -5.22
N GLY A 34 1.05 -4.51 -5.54
CA GLY A 34 2.35 -4.99 -5.07
C GLY A 34 3.50 -4.09 -5.46
N ARG A 35 3.53 -3.60 -6.71
CA ARG A 35 4.54 -2.63 -7.18
C ARG A 35 4.45 -1.31 -6.43
N ALA A 36 3.25 -0.75 -6.27
CA ALA A 36 3.05 0.51 -5.56
C ALA A 36 3.47 0.42 -4.08
N LEU A 37 3.08 -0.64 -3.37
CA LEU A 37 3.49 -0.87 -1.98
C LEU A 37 5.01 -1.04 -1.87
N ARG A 38 5.64 -1.77 -2.81
CA ARG A 38 7.11 -1.91 -2.84
C ARG A 38 7.80 -0.56 -3.04
N THR A 39 7.30 0.29 -3.92
CA THR A 39 7.84 1.65 -4.10
C THR A 39 7.72 2.47 -2.82
N LEU A 40 6.57 2.40 -2.12
CA LEU A 40 6.38 3.10 -0.84
C LEU A 40 7.32 2.59 0.26
N VAL A 41 7.59 1.29 0.28
CA VAL A 41 8.58 0.70 1.18
C VAL A 41 9.99 1.20 0.88
N ASN A 42 10.39 1.22 -0.39
CA ASN A 42 11.70 1.73 -0.79
C ASN A 42 11.87 3.22 -0.51
N GLU A 43 10.78 3.99 -0.47
CA GLU A 43 10.76 5.41 -0.10
C GLU A 43 10.73 5.64 1.42
N GLY A 44 10.68 4.59 2.24
CA GLY A 44 10.58 4.70 3.70
C GLY A 44 9.22 5.21 4.21
N LYS A 45 8.20 5.25 3.34
CA LYS A 45 6.83 5.70 3.69
C LYS A 45 5.94 4.58 4.23
N LEU A 46 6.41 3.35 4.12
CA LEU A 46 5.73 2.13 4.53
C LEU A 46 6.79 1.11 4.96
N MET A 47 6.49 0.28 5.94
CA MET A 47 7.32 -0.83 6.38
C MET A 47 6.62 -2.14 6.07
N LYS A 48 7.34 -3.12 5.53
CA LYS A 48 6.83 -4.49 5.36
C LYS A 48 7.23 -5.32 6.57
N VAL A 49 6.27 -5.62 7.45
CA VAL A 49 6.51 -6.33 8.72
C VAL A 49 6.43 -7.86 8.59
N GLY A 50 5.85 -8.38 7.50
CA GLY A 50 5.69 -9.82 7.33
C GLY A 50 5.18 -10.22 5.95
N TYR A 51 4.61 -11.42 5.84
CA TYR A 51 4.13 -12.00 4.58
C TYR A 51 2.89 -11.25 4.04
N GLY A 52 3.14 -10.15 3.31
CA GLY A 52 2.08 -9.33 2.72
C GLY A 52 1.42 -8.33 3.68
N VAL A 53 2.02 -8.11 4.84
CA VAL A 53 1.56 -7.17 5.87
C VAL A 53 2.46 -5.94 5.89
N TYR A 54 1.84 -4.76 5.93
CA TYR A 54 2.48 -3.47 5.82
C TYR A 54 2.02 -2.54 6.96
N THR A 55 2.92 -1.69 7.47
CA THR A 55 2.65 -0.67 8.51
C THR A 55 3.35 0.65 8.24
#